data_AF-A0A1J4V1C6-F1
#
_entry.id   AF-A0A1J4V1C6-F1
#
_cell.length_a   1.000
_cell.length_b   1.000
_cell.length_c   1.000
_cell.angle_alpha   90.00
_cell.angle_beta   90.00
_cell.angle_gamma   90.00
#
_symmetry.space_group_name_H-M   'P 1'
#
loop_
_entity.id
_entity.type
_entity.pdbx_description
1 polymer ?
#
loop_
_entity_poly.entity_id
_entity_poly.type
_entity_poly.pdbx_seq_one_letter_code
_entity_poly.pdbx_strand_id
1 'polypeptide(L)' 'MFIHKYNNIISMENLLVAWEHFLCGKRKKKDIMIFQAKLSDNLNDLYNLLKARTYKHSEYSAFNISDPKPRNIHKAIV' A
#
# COMPACT_ATOMS: atom_id res chain seq x y z
N MET A 1 -2.85 -1.67 -26.20
CA MET A 1 -2.40 -1.08 -24.91
C MET A 1 -3.63 -0.92 -24.04
N PHE A 2 -3.78 -1.68 -22.95
CA PHE A 2 -4.93 -1.53 -22.06
C PHE A 2 -4.73 -0.27 -21.21
N ILE A 3 -5.55 0.75 -21.45
CA ILE A 3 -5.57 1.96 -20.62
C ILE A 3 -6.43 1.63 -19.39
N HIS A 4 -5.79 1.34 -18.27
CA HIS A 4 -6.50 1.22 -17.00
C HIS A 4 -7.01 2.61 -16.60
N LYS A 5 -8.33 2.79 -16.58
CA LYS A 5 -8.94 4.03 -16.07
C LYS A 5 -8.61 4.15 -14.58
N TYR A 6 -8.35 5.37 -14.11
CA TYR A 6 -8.05 5.64 -12.69
C TYR A 6 -9.10 5.02 -11.75
N ASN A 7 -10.39 5.17 -12.08
CA ASN A 7 -11.49 4.61 -11.29
C ASN A 7 -11.47 3.07 -11.21
N ASN A 8 -10.88 2.40 -12.20
CA ASN A 8 -10.67 0.96 -12.15
C ASN A 8 -9.54 0.65 -11.16
N ILE A 9 -8.43 1.40 -11.20
CA ILE A 9 -7.27 1.19 -10.31
C ILE A 9 -7.70 1.32 -8.84
N ILE A 10 -8.53 2.32 -8.54
CA ILE A 10 -8.97 2.60 -7.17
C ILE A 10 -10.28 1.89 -6.80
N SER A 11 -10.78 0.95 -7.60
CA SER A 11 -12.02 0.25 -7.25
C SER A 11 -11.83 -0.56 -5.95
N MET A 12 -12.92 -0.77 -5.20
CA MET A 12 -12.83 -1.49 -3.93
C MET A 12 -12.30 -2.91 -4.12
N GLU A 13 -12.67 -3.56 -5.23
CA GLU A 13 -12.18 -4.88 -5.63
C GLU A 13 -10.67 -4.86 -5.85
N ASN A 14 -10.16 -3.86 -6.57
CA ASN A 14 -8.72 -3.74 -6.82
C ASN A 14 -7.93 -3.38 -5.56
N LEU A 15 -8.50 -2.59 -4.64
CA LEU A 15 -7.88 -2.33 -3.34
C LEU A 15 -7.81 -3.60 -2.47
N LEU A 16 -8.84 -4.44 -2.50
CA LEU A 16 -8.85 -5.73 -1.80
C LEU A 16 -7.82 -6.71 -2.38
N VAL A 17 -7.74 -6.81 -3.71
CA VAL A 17 -6.73 -7.64 -4.39
C VAL A 17 -5.31 -7.14 -4.05
N ALA A 18 -5.09 -5.83 -4.08
CA ALA A 18 -3.81 -5.23 -3.70
C ALA A 18 -3.45 -5.54 -2.23
N TRP A 19 -4.42 -5.51 -1.33
CA TRP A 19 -4.23 -5.90 0.07
C TRP A 19 -3.84 -7.38 0.22
N GLU A 20 -4.50 -8.28 -0.51
CA GLU A 20 -4.17 -9.71 -0.48
C GLU A 20 -2.72 -9.97 -0.94
N HIS A 21 -2.29 -9.35 -2.03
CA HIS A 21 -0.91 -9.44 -2.51
C HIS A 21 0.08 -8.83 -1.51
N PHE A 22 -0.25 -7.70 -0.89
CA PHE A 22 0.58 -7.03 0.11
C PHE A 22 0.86 -7.93 1.33
N LEU A 23 -0.11 -8.74 1.74
CA LEU A 23 -0.03 -9.59 2.92
C LEU A 23 0.95 -10.77 2.80
N CYS A 24 1.41 -11.11 1.60
CA CYS A 24 2.31 -12.23 1.39
C CYS A 24 3.60 -12.11 2.24
N GLY A 25 3.75 -13.02 3.19
CA GLY A 25 4.85 -13.05 4.16
C GLY A 25 4.81 -11.98 5.27
N LYS A 26 3.71 -11.22 5.43
CA LYS A 26 3.64 -10.08 6.38
C LYS A 26 2.54 -10.15 7.44
N ARG A 27 1.63 -11.14 7.35
CA ARG A 27 0.44 -11.27 8.23
C ARG A 27 0.74 -11.19 9.75
N LYS A 28 1.93 -11.58 10.19
CA LYS A 28 2.32 -11.60 11.61
C LYS A 28 2.85 -10.27 12.14
N LYS A 29 3.01 -9.22 11.30
CA LYS A 29 3.51 -7.93 11.79
C LYS A 29 2.41 -7.17 12.54
N LYS A 30 2.77 -6.54 13.65
CA LYS A 30 1.82 -5.88 14.58
C LYS A 30 1.01 -4.78 13.90
N ASP A 31 1.67 -3.91 13.15
CA ASP A 31 1.07 -2.85 12.33
C ASP A 31 0.03 -3.41 11.34
N ILE A 32 0.37 -4.53 10.69
CA ILE A 32 -0.51 -5.21 9.74
C ILE A 32 -1.72 -5.82 10.43
N MET A 33 -1.52 -6.45 11.59
CA MET A 33 -2.64 -7.00 12.38
C MET A 33 -3.60 -5.90 12.85
N ILE A 34 -3.07 -4.75 13.29
CA ILE A 34 -3.88 -3.59 13.69
C ILE A 34 -4.67 -3.05 12.48
N PHE A 35 -4.01 -2.90 11.32
CA PHE A 35 -4.69 -2.47 10.10
C PHE A 35 -5.78 -3.47 9.69
N GLN A 36 -5.48 -4.77 9.74
CA GLN A 36 -6.41 -5.83 9.36
C GLN A 36 -7.64 -5.90 10.30
N ALA A 37 -7.47 -5.61 11.59
CA ALA A 37 -8.57 -5.57 12.56
C ALA A 37 -9.65 -4.52 12.21
N LYS A 38 -9.29 -3.50 11.42
CA LYS A 38 -10.20 -2.45 10.91
C LYS A 38 -10.17 -2.38 9.37
N LEU A 39 -10.02 -3.53 8.70
CA LEU A 39 -9.74 -3.58 7.26
C LEU A 39 -10.78 -2.81 6.42
N SER A 40 -12.07 -3.00 6.70
CA SER A 40 -13.15 -2.34 5.97
C SER A 40 -13.04 -0.82 6.08
N ASP A 41 -12.89 -0.30 7.31
CA ASP A 41 -12.80 1.14 7.55
C ASP A 41 -11.56 1.73 6.89
N ASN A 42 -10.40 1.09 7.07
CA ASN A 42 -9.15 1.55 6.49
C ASN A 42 -9.16 1.57 4.95
N LEU A 43 -9.78 0.57 4.31
CA LEU A 43 -9.91 0.54 2.85
C LEU A 43 -10.94 1.55 2.34
N ASN A 44 -12.05 1.76 3.06
CA ASN A 44 -13.02 2.80 2.72
C ASN A 44 -12.42 4.21 2.82
N ASP A 45 -11.63 4.47 3.87
CA ASP A 45 -10.92 5.75 4.02
C ASP A 45 -9.92 5.97 2.88
N LEU A 46 -9.12 4.96 2.56
CA LEU A 46 -8.20 5.01 1.42
C LEU A 46 -8.95 5.25 0.11
N TYR A 47 -10.03 4.52 -0.15
CA TYR A 47 -10.87 4.69 -1.33
C TYR A 47 -11.39 6.12 -1.45
N ASN A 48 -11.90 6.70 -0.36
CA ASN A 48 -12.44 8.05 -0.34
C ASN A 48 -11.36 9.10 -0.61
N LEU A 49 -10.17 8.96 -0.02
CA LEU A 49 -9.02 9.84 -0.28
C LEU A 49 -8.55 9.77 -1.73
N LEU A 50 -8.51 8.56 -2.31
CA LEU A 50 -8.15 8.36 -3.71
C LEU A 50 -9.22 8.95 -4.64
N LYS A 51 -10.50 8.66 -4.38
CA LYS A 51 -11.62 9.19 -5.15
C LYS A 51 -11.66 10.73 -5.13
N ALA A 52 -11.39 11.34 -3.97
CA ALA A 52 -11.28 12.79 -3.81
C ALA A 52 -9.98 13.38 -4.37
N ARG A 53 -9.04 12.54 -4.83
CA ARG A 53 -7.69 12.93 -5.30
C ARG A 53 -6.89 13.73 -4.26
N THR A 54 -7.14 13.49 -2.99
CA THR A 54 -6.45 14.14 -1.86
C THR A 54 -5.47 13.21 -1.15
N TYR A 55 -5.41 11.94 -1.54
CA TYR A 55 -4.44 10.99 -1.01
C TYR A 55 -3.00 11.52 -1.18
N LYS A 56 -2.26 11.57 -0.07
CA LYS A 56 -0.83 11.88 -0.02
C LYS A 56 -0.13 10.81 0.82
N HIS A 57 0.85 10.13 0.24
CA HIS A 57 1.63 9.15 0.97
C HIS A 57 2.62 9.85 1.93
N SER A 58 3.00 9.14 2.99
CA SER A 58 4.02 9.61 3.93
C SER A 58 5.42 9.64 3.29
N GLU A 59 6.34 10.32 3.96
CA GLU A 59 7.75 10.43 3.57
C GLU A 59 8.47 9.07 3.57
N TYR A 60 9.51 8.97 2.75
CA TYR A 60 10.35 7.77 2.66
C TYR A 60 11.71 8.00 3.33
N SER A 61 12.14 7.07 4.16
CA SER A 61 13.50 7.01 4.69
C SER A 61 14.44 6.33 3.72
N ALA A 62 15.58 6.94 3.42
CA ALA A 62 16.64 6.38 2.58
C ALA A 62 17.61 5.52 3.41
N PHE A 63 18.01 4.36 2.88
CA PHE A 63 19.06 3.52 3.45
C PHE A 63 19.75 2.68 2.36
N ASN A 64 20.99 2.26 2.61
CA ASN A 64 21.74 1.43 1.69
C ASN A 64 21.73 -0.04 2.13
N ILE A 65 21.55 -0.96 1.17
CA ILE A 65 21.77 -2.40 1.36
C ILE A 65 22.70 -2.91 0.26
N SER A 66 23.56 -3.87 0.60
CA SER A 66 24.47 -4.52 -0.35
C SER A 66 24.30 -6.03 -0.26
N ASP A 67 23.49 -6.63 -1.14
CA ASP A 67 23.54 -8.09 -1.36
C ASP A 67 22.85 -8.56 -2.68
N PRO A 68 23.57 -9.23 -3.61
CA PRO A 68 25.01 -9.11 -3.90
C PRO A 68 25.37 -7.76 -4.57
N LYS A 69 24.35 -6.95 -4.89
CA LYS A 69 24.47 -5.65 -5.58
C LYS A 69 24.03 -4.52 -4.64
N PRO A 70 24.82 -3.44 -4.49
CA PRO A 70 24.43 -2.25 -3.74
C PRO A 70 23.14 -1.62 -4.27
N ARG A 71 22.26 -1.22 -3.37
CA ARG A 71 20.99 -0.53 -3.66
C ARG A 71 20.78 0.56 -2.61
N ASN A 72 20.51 1.78 -3.07
CA ASN A 72 19.90 2.81 -2.24
C ASN A 72 18.40 2.59 -2.27
N ILE A 73 17.79 2.34 -1.11
CA ILE A 73 16.38 2.04 -0.94
C ILE A 73 15.71 3.19 -0.20
N HIS A 74 14.65 3.70 -0.79
CA HIS A 74 13.74 4.63 -0.13
C HIS A 74 12.48 3.85 0.28
N LYS A 75 12.24 3.75 1.58
CA LYS A 75 11.15 2.95 2.17
C LYS A 75 10.25 3.84 3.02
N ALA A 76 8.95 3.58 2.98
CA ALA A 76 7.99 4.17 3.91
C ALA A 76 8.35 3.84 5.37
N ILE A 77 8.34 4.85 6.23
CA ILE A 77 8.46 4.68 7.67
C ILE A 77 7.18 4.02 8.18
N VAL A 78 7.33 2.94 8.95
CA VAL A 78 6.24 2.15 9.54
C VAL A 78 6.30 2.28 11.04
#